data_AF-A0AAW1M3B6-F1
#
_entry.id   AF-A0AAW1M3B6-F1
#
_cell.length_a   1.000
_cell.length_b   1.000
_cell.length_c   1.000
_cell.angle_alpha   90.00
_cell.angle_beta   90.00
_cell.angle_gamma   90.00
#
_symmetry.space_group_name_H-M   'P 1'
#
loop_
_entity.id
_entity.type
_entity.pdbx_description
1 polymer ?
#
loop_
_entity_poly.entity_id
_entity_poly.type
_entity_poly.pdbx_seq_one_letter_code
_entity_poly.pdbx_strand_id
1 'polypeptide(L)'
;MCFMMDPALGKKVCYVQFPQRFDGIDLHDRYANRNIVFFDVNMKGLDGIQGPVYVGTGCCFNRQALYGYDPVLTEEDLEPNIIVRNCFGSRKKKSNKKYMDKKRGPKRSESSIPIFSMEDIEEGVEGK
;
A
#
# COMPACT_ATOMS: atom_id res chain seq x y z
N MET A 1 -3.73 -4.14 -14.15
CA MET A 1 -2.98 -5.42 -14.14
C MET A 1 -1.46 -5.21 -14.12
N CYS A 2 -0.89 -4.33 -14.95
CA CYS A 2 0.57 -4.13 -15.06
C CYS A 2 1.28 -3.92 -13.70
N PHE A 3 0.81 -2.99 -12.85
CA PHE A 3 1.46 -2.69 -11.56
C PHE A 3 1.56 -3.87 -10.58
N MET A 4 0.60 -4.80 -10.61
CA MET A 4 0.61 -5.97 -9.71
C MET A 4 1.46 -7.12 -10.27
N MET A 5 1.67 -7.13 -11.59
CA MET A 5 2.45 -8.16 -12.29
C MET A 5 3.89 -7.73 -12.54
N ASP A 6 4.24 -6.47 -12.26
CA ASP A 6 5.60 -5.97 -12.38
C ASP A 6 6.53 -6.69 -11.37
N PRO A 7 7.61 -7.34 -11.82
CA PRO A 7 8.57 -8.00 -10.93
C PRO A 7 9.23 -7.07 -9.91
N ALA A 8 9.36 -5.78 -10.23
CA ALA A 8 10.00 -4.78 -9.35
C ALA A 8 9.00 -4.17 -8.35
N LEU A 9 7.84 -3.72 -8.83
CA LEU A 9 6.85 -3.01 -8.01
C LEU A 9 5.80 -3.94 -7.40
N GLY A 10 5.38 -4.99 -8.10
CA GLY A 10 4.21 -5.81 -7.75
C GLY A 10 4.30 -6.48 -6.38
N LYS A 11 5.52 -6.84 -5.93
CA LYS A 11 5.76 -7.43 -4.60
C LYS A 11 5.56 -6.43 -3.44
N LYS A 12 5.64 -5.13 -3.72
CA LYS A 12 5.55 -4.05 -2.73
C LYS A 12 4.19 -3.34 -2.77
N VAL A 13 3.44 -3.48 -3.87
CA VAL A 13 2.13 -2.86 -4.05
C VAL A 13 1.06 -3.60 -3.24
N CYS A 14 0.41 -2.88 -2.33
CA CYS A 14 -0.71 -3.40 -1.54
C CYS A 14 -2.06 -3.24 -2.28
N TYR A 15 -2.26 -2.12 -2.96
CA TYR A 15 -3.43 -1.85 -3.79
C TYR A 15 -3.12 -0.80 -4.86
N VAL A 16 -3.97 -0.76 -5.88
CA VAL A 16 -3.93 0.26 -6.93
C VAL A 16 -5.24 1.02 -6.92
N GLN A 17 -5.19 2.32 -6.61
CA GLN A 17 -6.35 3.21 -6.58
C GLN A 17 -6.52 3.89 -7.93
N PHE A 18 -7.67 3.70 -8.56
CA PHE A 18 -8.05 4.42 -9.77
C PHE A 18 -8.77 5.74 -9.39
N PRO A 19 -8.54 6.84 -10.13
CA PRO A 19 -9.24 8.09 -9.89
C PRO A 19 -10.73 7.92 -10.24
N GLN A 20 -11.61 8.30 -9.34
CA GLN A 20 -13.05 8.29 -9.60
C GLN A 20 -13.40 9.47 -10.53
N ARG A 21 -14.11 9.18 -11.62
CA ARG A 21 -14.62 10.20 -12.54
C ARG A 21 -16.15 10.14 -12.53
N PHE A 22 -16.77 11.31 -12.50
CA PHE A 22 -18.22 11.46 -12.53
C PHE A 22 -18.64 12.00 -13.90
N ASP A 23 -19.69 11.42 -14.47
CA ASP A 23 -20.29 11.84 -15.73
C ASP A 23 -21.57 12.66 -15.48
N GLY A 24 -22.02 13.40 -16.49
CA GLY A 24 -23.27 14.19 -16.39
C GLY A 24 -23.14 15.48 -15.54
N ILE A 25 -21.94 16.04 -15.46
CA ILE A 25 -21.68 17.24 -14.67
C ILE A 25 -21.97 18.48 -15.51
N ASP A 26 -22.66 19.45 -14.90
CA ASP A 26 -22.91 20.76 -15.48
C ASP A 26 -21.62 21.44 -15.95
N LEU A 27 -21.72 22.25 -17.00
CA LEU A 27 -20.58 22.96 -17.60
C LEU A 27 -19.95 23.93 -16.60
N HIS A 28 -20.78 24.55 -15.75
CA HIS A 28 -20.31 25.55 -14.78
C HIS A 28 -19.86 24.93 -13.45
N ASP A 29 -20.03 23.62 -13.25
CA ASP A 29 -19.61 22.83 -12.07
C ASP A 29 -19.57 23.63 -10.76
N ARG A 30 -20.66 24.34 -10.45
CA ARG A 30 -20.72 25.28 -9.31
C ARG A 30 -20.46 24.60 -7.96
N TYR A 31 -20.76 23.30 -7.89
CA TYR A 31 -20.59 22.49 -6.70
C TYR A 31 -19.24 21.75 -6.65
N ALA A 32 -18.38 21.92 -7.65
CA ALA A 32 -17.08 21.25 -7.76
C ALA A 32 -17.17 19.72 -7.65
N ASN A 33 -18.24 19.13 -8.19
CA ASN A 33 -18.53 17.69 -8.08
C ASN A 33 -17.51 16.84 -8.85
N ARG A 34 -16.74 17.43 -9.78
CA ARG A 34 -15.65 16.75 -10.49
C ARG A 34 -14.51 16.30 -9.57
N ASN A 35 -14.30 16.96 -8.43
CA ASN A 35 -13.22 16.66 -7.48
C ASN A 35 -11.81 16.53 -8.11
N ILE A 36 -11.54 17.27 -9.21
CA ILE A 36 -10.29 17.16 -9.98
C ILE A 36 -9.04 17.47 -9.15
N VAL A 37 -9.09 18.45 -8.24
CA VAL A 37 -7.92 18.80 -7.41
C VAL A 37 -7.53 17.63 -6.51
N PHE A 38 -8.52 16.92 -5.95
CA PHE A 38 -8.28 15.78 -5.09
C PHE A 38 -7.66 14.60 -5.86
N PHE A 39 -8.30 14.20 -6.97
CA PHE A 39 -7.87 13.02 -7.73
C PHE A 39 -6.65 13.27 -8.64
N ASP A 40 -6.49 14.46 -9.21
CA ASP A 40 -5.41 14.75 -10.17
C ASP A 40 -4.20 15.47 -9.56
N VAL A 41 -4.35 16.21 -8.47
CA VAL A 41 -3.23 16.93 -7.84
C VAL A 41 -2.76 16.20 -6.59
N ASN A 42 -3.62 16.05 -5.58
CA ASN A 42 -3.22 15.51 -4.30
C ASN A 42 -2.85 14.03 -4.37
N MET A 43 -3.72 13.19 -4.94
CA MET A 43 -3.48 11.75 -5.03
C MET A 43 -2.26 11.41 -5.91
N LYS A 44 -2.04 12.16 -7.00
CA LYS A 44 -0.82 12.01 -7.82
C LYS A 44 0.43 12.50 -7.09
N GLY A 45 0.33 13.56 -6.29
CA GLY A 45 1.44 14.05 -5.47
C GLY A 45 1.85 13.03 -4.41
N LEU A 46 0.88 12.35 -3.79
CA LEU A 46 1.14 11.31 -2.79
C LEU A 46 1.74 10.02 -3.40
N ASP A 47 1.46 9.74 -4.67
CA ASP A 47 1.99 8.60 -5.41
C ASP A 47 3.54 8.60 -5.47
N GLY A 48 4.16 9.78 -5.50
CA GLY A 48 5.62 9.92 -5.48
C GLY A 48 6.29 9.66 -4.12
N ILE A 49 5.53 9.51 -3.04
CA ILE A 49 6.06 9.28 -1.69
C ILE A 49 5.72 7.86 -1.21
N GLN A 50 4.43 7.57 -1.04
CA GLN A 50 3.95 6.28 -0.53
C GLN A 50 2.81 5.69 -1.37
N GLY A 51 2.04 6.54 -2.07
CA GLY A 51 0.84 6.12 -2.76
C GLY A 51 -0.38 6.98 -2.41
N PRO A 52 -1.41 6.99 -3.27
CA PRO A 52 -2.71 7.60 -2.97
C PRO A 52 -3.41 6.92 -1.80
N VAL A 53 -4.36 7.62 -1.17
CA VAL A 53 -5.20 7.07 -0.11
C VAL A 53 -6.36 6.25 -0.69
N TYR A 54 -6.83 5.23 0.04
CA TYR A 54 -8.03 4.48 -0.34
C TYR A 54 -9.29 5.31 -0.15
N VAL A 55 -10.11 5.43 -1.20
CA VAL A 55 -11.30 6.31 -1.23
C VAL A 55 -12.62 5.54 -1.19
N GLY A 56 -12.58 4.20 -1.14
CA GLY A 56 -13.79 3.37 -1.02
C GLY A 56 -14.25 2.69 -2.31
N THR A 57 -13.88 3.21 -3.48
CA THR A 57 -14.27 2.62 -4.78
C THR A 57 -13.10 2.63 -5.77
N GLY A 58 -13.24 1.90 -6.87
CA GLY A 58 -12.26 1.93 -7.96
C GLY A 58 -10.86 1.52 -7.52
N CYS A 59 -10.74 0.47 -6.70
CA CYS A 59 -9.46 0.02 -6.18
C CYS A 59 -9.30 -1.48 -6.39
N CYS A 60 -8.10 -1.92 -6.77
CA CYS A 60 -7.73 -3.33 -6.85
C CYS A 60 -6.76 -3.67 -5.72
N PHE A 61 -7.17 -4.55 -4.81
CA PHE A 61 -6.36 -4.97 -3.67
C PHE A 61 -5.56 -6.23 -3.96
N ASN A 62 -4.35 -6.29 -3.40
CA ASN A 62 -3.65 -7.56 -3.21
C ASN A 62 -4.25 -8.28 -1.99
N ARG A 63 -4.75 -9.50 -2.21
CA ARG A 63 -5.39 -10.33 -1.17
C ARG A 63 -4.49 -10.55 0.04
N GLN A 64 -3.19 -10.77 -0.17
CA GLN A 64 -2.24 -10.99 0.93
C GLN A 64 -2.08 -9.74 1.80
N ALA A 65 -1.98 -8.56 1.17
CA ALA A 65 -1.91 -7.30 1.91
C ALA A 65 -3.20 -7.01 2.70
N LEU A 66 -4.36 -7.34 2.13
CA LEU A 66 -5.65 -7.18 2.81
C LEU A 66 -5.76 -8.06 4.07
N TYR A 67 -5.13 -9.25 4.06
CA TYR A 67 -5.06 -10.15 5.21
C TYR A 67 -3.96 -9.77 6.22
N GLY A 68 -3.19 -8.71 5.96
CA GLY A 68 -2.16 -8.22 6.88
C GLY A 68 -0.82 -8.95 6.79
N TYR A 69 -0.54 -9.64 5.68
CA TYR A 69 0.81 -10.13 5.41
C TYR A 69 1.72 -8.96 5.04
N ASP A 70 2.90 -8.90 5.65
CA ASP A 70 3.90 -7.87 5.35
C ASP A 70 4.51 -8.08 3.95
N PRO A 71 4.83 -7.00 3.20
CA PRO A 71 5.47 -7.11 1.89
C PRO A 71 6.89 -7.66 2.01
N VAL A 72 7.37 -8.31 0.94
CA VAL A 72 8.76 -8.78 0.85
C VAL A 72 9.64 -7.57 0.50
N LEU A 73 10.26 -6.96 1.52
CA LEU A 73 11.13 -5.80 1.38
C LEU A 73 12.59 -6.22 1.18
N THR A 74 13.29 -5.53 0.28
CA THR A 74 14.74 -5.65 0.11
C THR A 74 15.49 -4.73 1.08
N GLU A 75 16.79 -4.93 1.26
CA GLU A 75 17.61 -4.09 2.14
C GLU A 75 17.56 -2.60 1.73
N GLU A 76 17.44 -2.32 0.44
CA GLU A 76 17.32 -0.98 -0.14
C GLU A 76 16.00 -0.29 0.24
N ASP A 77 14.91 -1.05 0.40
CA ASP A 77 13.60 -0.50 0.80
C ASP A 77 13.52 -0.15 2.29
N LEU A 78 14.37 -0.80 3.09
CA LEU A 78 14.47 -0.58 4.52
C LEU A 78 15.35 0.64 4.84
N GLU A 79 16.12 1.13 3.86
CA GLU A 79 16.86 2.37 4.03
C GLU A 79 15.88 3.54 4.06
N PRO A 80 15.86 4.32 5.15
CA PRO A 80 14.94 5.44 5.23
C PRO A 80 15.43 6.50 4.23
N ASN A 81 14.59 6.84 3.24
CA ASN A 81 14.77 7.96 2.31
C ASN A 81 14.76 9.31 3.05
N ILE A 82 15.76 9.52 3.92
CA ILE A 82 15.97 10.73 4.69
C ILE A 82 16.90 11.59 3.85
N ILE A 83 16.32 12.30 2.89
CA ILE A 83 16.85 13.59 2.41
C ILE A 83 16.60 14.64 3.50
N VAL A 84 17.09 14.35 4.71
CA VAL A 84 17.23 15.28 5.84
C VAL A 84 18.66 15.17 6.34
N ARG A 85 19.61 15.14 5.41
CA ARG A 85 21.00 15.46 5.70
C ARG A 85 21.29 16.80 5.06
N ASN A 86 21.46 17.79 5.95
CA ASN A 86 22.28 18.98 5.77
C ASN A 86 21.61 20.37 5.65
N CYS A 87 20.63 20.69 6.50
CA CYS A 87 20.29 22.11 6.80
C CYS A 87 20.06 22.44 8.29
N PHE A 88 20.25 21.50 9.25
CA PHE A 88 20.19 21.82 10.68
C PHE A 88 21.39 21.24 11.42
N GLY A 89 22.10 22.13 12.12
CA GLY A 89 23.44 21.95 12.65
C GLY A 89 23.68 20.74 13.57
N SER A 90 24.95 20.35 13.60
CA SER A 90 25.58 19.30 14.40
C SER A 90 24.94 19.09 15.76
N ARG A 91 24.21 17.98 15.93
CA ARG A 91 23.80 17.48 17.26
C ARG A 91 24.34 16.05 17.45
N LYS A 92 25.08 15.89 18.55
CA LYS A 92 25.92 14.74 18.93
C LYS A 92 25.27 13.37 18.70
N LYS A 93 26.04 12.44 18.13
CA LYS A 93 25.75 10.99 18.06
C LYS A 93 25.39 10.46 19.45
N LYS A 94 24.15 9.99 19.63
CA LYS A 94 23.79 9.02 20.67
C LYS A 94 23.62 7.65 20.02
N SER A 95 24.03 6.64 20.76
CA SER A 95 24.27 5.24 20.38
C SER A 95 23.16 4.59 19.55
N ASN A 96 23.60 3.67 18.68
CA ASN A 96 22.78 2.71 17.94
C ASN A 96 21.62 2.16 18.78
N LYS A 97 20.42 2.64 18.49
CA LYS A 97 19.19 1.95 18.88
C LYS A 97 18.69 1.25 17.63
N LYS A 98 19.03 -0.03 17.47
CA LYS A 98 18.34 -0.92 16.51
C LYS A 98 16.85 -0.69 16.71
N TYR A 99 16.16 -0.27 15.65
CA TYR A 99 14.71 -0.12 15.66
C TYR A 99 14.11 -1.53 15.71
N MET A 100 14.06 -2.10 16.90
CA MET A 100 13.21 -3.24 17.20
C MET A 100 11.88 -2.66 17.66
N ASP A 101 10.91 -2.68 16.75
CA ASP A 101 9.51 -2.38 17.03
C ASP A 101 8.97 -3.43 18.01
N LYS A 102 9.19 -3.20 19.32
CA LYS A 102 8.78 -4.07 20.43
C LYS A 102 7.32 -3.89 20.83
N LYS A 103 6.48 -3.29 19.97
CA LYS A 103 5.05 -3.06 20.24
C LYS A 103 4.11 -3.48 19.11
N ARG A 104 4.57 -4.27 18.13
CA ARG A 104 3.64 -5.04 17.30
C ARG A 104 3.29 -6.32 18.07
N GLY A 105 2.00 -6.59 18.23
CA GLY A 105 1.48 -7.87 18.73
C GLY A 105 2.10 -9.05 17.98
N PRO A 106 1.87 -10.30 18.43
CA PRO A 106 2.61 -11.47 17.97
C PRO A 106 2.77 -11.43 16.46
N LYS A 107 4.02 -11.25 16.01
CA LYS A 107 4.37 -11.36 14.60
C LYS A 107 3.94 -12.75 14.21
N ARG A 108 2.96 -12.83 13.31
CA ARG A 108 2.61 -14.06 12.59
C ARG A 108 3.70 -14.32 11.54
N SER A 109 4.96 -14.27 11.98
CA SER A 109 6.10 -14.83 11.29
C SER A 109 5.94 -16.33 11.42
N GLU A 110 5.95 -16.99 10.27
CA GLU A 110 5.74 -18.44 10.09
C GLU A 110 4.28 -18.90 10.03
N SER A 111 3.62 -18.55 8.92
CA SER A 111 2.78 -19.53 8.24
C SER A 111 2.86 -19.26 6.75
N SER A 112 3.70 -20.04 6.07
CA SER A 112 3.62 -20.29 4.63
C SER A 112 2.29 -20.95 4.22
N ILE A 113 1.39 -21.17 5.18
CA ILE A 113 0.08 -21.75 4.99
C ILE A 113 -0.93 -20.59 4.95
N PRO A 114 -1.60 -20.35 3.81
CA PRO A 114 -2.70 -19.38 3.73
C PRO A 114 -3.86 -19.83 4.63
N ILE A 115 -4.53 -18.89 5.29
CA ILE A 115 -5.72 -19.13 6.15
C ILE A 115 -6.89 -19.77 5.38
N PHE A 116 -6.85 -19.70 4.05
CA PHE A 116 -7.65 -20.50 3.14
C PHE A 116 -6.68 -21.02 2.08
N SER A 117 -6.27 -22.28 2.19
CA SER A 117 -5.60 -22.95 1.09
C SER A 117 -6.65 -23.22 0.00
N MET A 118 -6.27 -23.17 -1.28
CA MET A 118 -7.17 -23.65 -2.34
C MET A 118 -7.46 -25.15 -2.20
N GLU A 119 -6.61 -25.87 -1.46
CA GLU A 119 -6.80 -27.28 -1.10
C GLU A 119 -8.07 -27.48 -0.24
N ASP A 120 -8.47 -26.49 0.57
CA ASP A 120 -9.69 -26.54 1.40
C ASP A 120 -11.00 -26.31 0.60
N ILE A 121 -10.94 -25.89 -0.67
CA ILE A 121 -12.12 -25.62 -1.51
C ILE A 121 -12.51 -26.86 -2.33
N GLU A 122 -11.57 -27.76 -2.62
CA GLU A 122 -11.83 -29.00 -3.37
C GLU A 122 -12.44 -30.11 -2.51
N GLU A 123 -12.36 -30.02 -1.17
CA GLU A 123 -12.87 -31.04 -0.24
C GLU A 123 -14.39 -30.96 0.04
N GLY A 124 -15.13 -30.13 -0.72
CA GLY A 124 -16.56 -29.86 -0.52
C GLY A 124 -17.53 -30.61 -1.43
N VAL A 125 -17.07 -31.41 -2.39
CA VAL A 125 -17.94 -32.16 -3.33
C VAL A 125 -17.48 -33.60 -3.47
N GLU A 126 -17.58 -34.40 -2.41
CA GLU A 126 -17.76 -35.84 -2.54
C GLU A 126 -18.31 -36.46 -1.24
N GLY A 127 -19.53 -37.02 -1.33
CA GLY A 127 -19.93 -38.17 -0.49
C GLY A 127 -20.76 -37.91 0.76
N LYS A 128 -22.07 -37.71 0.59
CA LYS A 128 -23.12 -38.64 1.06
C LYS A 128 -24.50 -38.28 0.50
#